data_AF-A0A849QQ68-F1
#
_entry.id   AF-A0A849QQ68-F1
#
_cell.length_a   1.000
_cell.length_b   1.000
_cell.length_c   1.000
_cell.angle_alpha   90.00
_cell.angle_beta   90.00
_cell.angle_gamma   90.00
#
_symmetry.space_group_name_H-M   'P 1'
#
loop_
_entity.id
_entity.type
_entity.pdbx_description
1 polymer ?
#
loop_
_entity_poly.entity_id
_entity_poly.type
_entity_poly.pdbx_seq_one_letter_code
_entity_poly.pdbx_strand_id
1 'polypeptide(L)'
;TKLSSKGQIVIPSEMRNGFSKGEKLVIIKNEGQLILKKVKDLGKNFEEDLTFAKRTEEALKKYEKGFSKEMNAKDFTNEIEKW
;
A
#
# COMPACT_ATOMS: atom_id res chain seq x y z
N THR A 1 16.11 3.79 -2.60
CA THR A 1 16.38 2.76 -3.64
C THR A 1 17.07 3.42 -4.81
N LYS A 2 18.24 2.92 -5.24
CA LYS A 2 18.96 3.47 -6.41
C LYS A 2 18.76 2.55 -7.61
N LEU A 3 18.58 3.14 -8.79
CA LEU A 3 18.65 2.41 -10.04
C LEU A 3 20.13 2.18 -10.35
N SER A 4 20.56 0.92 -10.47
CA SER A 4 21.92 0.63 -10.91
C SER A 4 22.10 0.99 -12.38
N SER A 5 23.35 1.18 -12.80
CA SER A 5 23.74 1.40 -14.20
C SER A 5 23.28 0.30 -15.16
N LYS A 6 22.92 -0.88 -14.64
CA LYS A 6 22.37 -2.01 -15.42
C LYS A 6 20.84 -2.07 -15.41
N GLY A 7 20.15 -1.02 -14.97
CA GLY A 7 18.69 -0.98 -14.85
C GLY A 7 18.13 -1.83 -13.71
N GLN A 8 18.98 -2.33 -12.80
CA GLN A 8 18.53 -3.14 -11.66
C GLN A 8 18.06 -2.22 -10.52
N ILE A 9 16.93 -2.56 -9.90
CA ILE A 9 16.44 -1.94 -8.68
C ILE A 9 17.18 -2.57 -7.49
N VAL A 10 17.93 -1.78 -6.74
CA VAL A 10 18.70 -2.27 -5.59
C VAL A 10 17.90 -2.11 -4.30
N ILE A 11 17.51 -3.23 -3.69
CA ILE A 11 16.92 -3.26 -2.35
C ILE A 11 18.05 -3.16 -1.30
N PRO A 12 18.06 -2.14 -0.42
CA PRO A 12 19.05 -2.00 0.65
C PRO A 12 19.09 -3.20 1.59
N SER A 13 20.25 -3.51 2.16
CA SER A 13 20.45 -4.68 3.03
C SER A 13 19.53 -4.70 4.25
N GLU A 14 19.24 -3.53 4.84
CA GLU A 14 18.32 -3.38 5.97
C GLU A 14 16.88 -3.84 5.65
N MET A 15 16.46 -3.72 4.39
CA MET A 15 15.13 -4.16 3.93
C MET A 15 15.12 -5.63 3.46
N ARG A 16 16.28 -6.30 3.39
CA ARG A 16 16.40 -7.68 2.91
C ARG A 16 16.04 -8.73 3.95
N ASN A 17 15.94 -8.38 5.23
CA ASN A 17 15.64 -9.34 6.30
C ASN A 17 14.32 -10.10 6.08
N GLY A 18 13.42 -9.56 5.26
CA GLY A 18 12.18 -10.23 4.86
C GLY A 18 12.26 -11.11 3.62
N PHE A 19 13.38 -11.17 2.87
CA PHE A 19 13.46 -11.86 1.58
C PHE A 19 14.45 -13.03 1.60
N SER A 20 14.01 -14.19 1.12
CA SER A 20 14.86 -15.37 0.97
C SER A 20 15.51 -15.45 -0.42
N LYS A 21 16.73 -15.99 -0.50
CA LYS A 21 17.39 -16.21 -1.79
C LYS A 21 16.57 -17.19 -2.64
N GLY A 22 16.27 -16.81 -3.89
CA GLY A 22 15.44 -17.60 -4.81
C GLY A 22 13.93 -17.44 -4.61
N GLU A 23 13.49 -16.56 -3.71
CA GLU A 23 12.08 -16.27 -3.49
C GLU A 23 11.46 -15.56 -4.70
N LYS A 24 10.31 -16.07 -5.17
CA LYS A 24 9.55 -15.45 -6.26
C LYS A 24 8.75 -14.28 -5.71
N LEU A 25 8.85 -13.14 -6.40
CA LEU A 25 8.15 -11.91 -6.07
C LEU A 25 7.25 -11.51 -7.24
N VAL A 26 6.11 -10.92 -6.91
CA VAL A 26 5.26 -10.22 -7.88
C VAL A 26 5.48 -8.74 -7.75
N ILE A 27 5.64 -8.10 -8.91
CA ILE A 27 5.77 -6.67 -9.05
C ILE A 27 4.49 -6.17 -9.71
N ILE A 28 3.76 -5.30 -9.00
CA ILE A 28 2.58 -4.63 -9.53
C ILE A 28 2.94 -3.17 -9.76
N LYS A 29 2.68 -2.68 -10.96
CA LYS A 29 2.85 -1.27 -11.31
C LYS A 29 1.48 -0.63 -11.37
N ASN A 30 1.22 0.36 -10.51
CA ASN A 30 -0.03 1.11 -10.49
C ASN A 30 0.25 2.60 -10.33
N GLU A 31 -0.19 3.44 -11.28
CA GLU A 31 -0.21 4.92 -11.19
C GLU A 31 1.06 5.60 -10.59
N GLY A 32 2.25 5.05 -10.86
CA GLY A 32 3.53 5.59 -10.35
C GLY A 32 4.06 4.91 -9.09
N GLN A 33 3.28 4.00 -8.50
CA GLN A 33 3.70 3.12 -7.42
C GLN A 33 4.14 1.75 -7.93
N LEU A 34 5.12 1.17 -7.24
CA LEU A 34 5.55 -0.22 -7.41
C LEU A 34 5.29 -0.97 -6.11
N ILE A 35 4.40 -1.96 -6.17
CA ILE A 35 4.10 -2.83 -5.04
C ILE A 35 4.85 -4.14 -5.24
N LEU A 36 5.66 -4.51 -4.25
CA LEU A 36 6.42 -5.76 -4.24
C LEU A 36 5.79 -6.70 -3.20
N LYS A 37 5.29 -7.86 -3.64
CA LYS A 37 4.75 -8.91 -2.76
C LYS A 37 5.39 -10.26 -3.02
N LYS A 38 5.45 -11.10 -2.00
CA LYS A 38 5.87 -12.49 -2.14
C LYS A 38 4.77 -13.31 -2.77
N VAL A 39 5.14 -14.24 -3.66
CA VAL A 39 4.17 -15.14 -4.29
C VAL A 39 3.42 -15.99 -3.27
N LYS A 40 4.08 -16.37 -2.17
CA LYS A 40 3.45 -17.15 -1.08
C LYS A 40 2.36 -16.38 -0.34
N ASP A 41 2.45 -15.05 -0.34
CA ASP A 41 1.50 -14.17 0.32
C ASP A 41 0.39 -13.70 -0.64
N LEU A 42 0.47 -14.08 -1.93
CA LEU A 42 -0.62 -13.96 -2.90
C LEU A 42 -1.67 -15.03 -2.60
N GLY A 43 -2.30 -14.95 -1.43
CA GLY A 43 -3.48 -15.73 -1.11
C GLY A 43 -4.67 -15.34 -1.98
N LYS A 44 -5.81 -15.98 -1.76
CA LYS A 44 -7.08 -15.70 -2.47
C LYS A 44 -7.56 -14.24 -2.34
N ASN A 45 -7.01 -13.48 -1.41
CA ASN A 45 -7.40 -12.09 -1.12
C ASN A 45 -6.55 -11.06 -1.88
N PHE A 46 -5.83 -11.46 -2.94
CA PHE A 46 -4.99 -10.54 -3.71
C PHE A 46 -5.76 -9.34 -4.31
N GLU A 47 -6.96 -9.59 -4.83
CA GLU A 47 -7.82 -8.52 -5.34
C GLU A 47 -8.29 -7.58 -4.22
N GLU A 48 -8.56 -8.13 -3.04
CA GLU A 48 -8.93 -7.34 -1.85
C GLU A 48 -7.77 -6.47 -1.39
N ASP A 49 -6.57 -7.04 -1.31
CA ASP A 49 -5.34 -6.33 -0.94
C ASP A 49 -5.04 -5.18 -1.91
N LEU A 50 -5.21 -5.41 -3.21
CA LEU A 50 -5.02 -4.39 -4.24
C LEU A 50 -6.07 -3.28 -4.12
N THR A 51 -7.32 -3.67 -3.89
CA THR A 51 -8.44 -2.74 -3.67
C THR A 51 -8.22 -1.90 -2.41
N PHE A 52 -7.74 -2.53 -1.34
CA PHE A 52 -7.42 -1.87 -0.08
C PHE A 52 -6.28 -0.85 -0.25
N ALA A 53 -5.20 -1.23 -0.94
CA ALA A 53 -4.09 -0.34 -1.23
C ALA A 53 -4.56 0.88 -2.03
N LYS A 54 -5.37 0.67 -3.08
CA LYS A 54 -5.92 1.76 -3.90
C LYS A 54 -6.81 2.70 -3.08
N ARG A 55 -7.75 2.14 -2.28
CA ARG A 55 -8.65 2.95 -1.42
C ARG A 55 -7.88 3.76 -0.39
N THR A 56 -6.85 3.17 0.21
CA THR A 56 -6.00 3.85 1.18
C THR A 56 -5.24 5.01 0.54
N GLU A 57 -4.68 4.80 -0.65
CA GLU A 57 -3.98 5.84 -1.40
C GLU A 57 -4.94 6.99 -1.78
N GLU A 58 -6.15 6.67 -2.26
CA GLU A 58 -7.17 7.68 -2.59
C GLU A 58 -7.62 8.46 -1.36
N ALA A 59 -7.84 7.79 -0.22
CA ALA A 59 -8.21 8.42 1.04
C ALA A 59 -7.09 9.35 1.55
N LEU A 60 -5.83 8.91 1.49
CA LEU A 60 -4.68 9.72 1.85
C LEU A 60 -4.57 10.97 0.97
N LYS A 61 -4.67 10.82 -0.36
CA LYS A 61 -4.67 11.95 -1.30
C LYS A 61 -5.80 12.94 -1.02
N LYS A 62 -6.98 12.48 -0.60
CA LYS A 62 -8.10 13.35 -0.22
C LYS A 62 -7.80 14.10 1.08
N TYR A 63 -7.28 13.40 2.09
CA TYR A 63 -6.85 14.00 3.36
C TYR A 63 -5.78 15.08 3.15
N GLU A 64 -4.73 14.80 2.38
CA GLU A 64 -3.66 15.76 2.05
C GLU A 64 -4.17 17.00 1.31
N LYS A 65 -5.24 16.84 0.52
CA LYS A 65 -5.94 17.94 -0.17
C LYS A 65 -6.93 18.70 0.73
N GLY A 66 -7.02 18.36 2.02
CA GLY A 66 -7.91 19.00 2.99
C GLY A 66 -9.36 18.53 2.93
N PHE A 67 -9.68 17.47 2.17
CA PHE A 67 -11.03 16.88 2.15
C PHE A 67 -11.24 15.94 3.33
N SER A 68 -11.20 16.50 4.54
CA SER A 68 -11.54 15.83 5.78
C SER A 68 -12.58 16.65 6.56
N LYS A 69 -13.42 15.97 7.34
CA LYS A 69 -14.40 16.60 8.22
C LYS A 69 -13.94 16.41 9.65
N GLU A 70 -13.56 17.49 10.30
CA GLU A 70 -13.29 17.48 11.73
C GLU A 70 -14.61 17.52 12.50
N MET A 71 -14.73 16.67 13.52
CA MET A 71 -15.86 16.65 14.44
C MET A 71 -15.41 16.09 15.78
N ASN A 72 -16.14 16.42 16.85
CA ASN A 72 -15.86 15.84 18.16
C ASN A 72 -16.35 14.39 18.25
N ALA A 73 -15.89 13.66 19.26
CA ALA A 73 -16.21 12.24 19.43
C ALA A 73 -17.72 11.96 19.56
N LYS A 74 -18.48 12.89 20.17
CA LYS A 74 -19.93 12.74 20.36
C LYS A 74 -20.67 12.85 19.04
N ASP A 75 -20.30 13.82 18.22
CA ASP A 75 -20.88 14.04 16.89
C ASP A 75 -20.51 12.91 15.92
N PHE A 76 -19.29 12.39 16.01
CA PHE A 76 -18.86 11.20 15.26
C PHE A 76 -19.70 9.96 15.59
N THR A 77 -19.92 9.71 16.89
CA THR A 77 -20.72 8.57 17.35
C THR A 77 -22.16 8.67 16.83
N ASN A 78 -22.76 9.86 16.91
CA ASN A 78 -24.11 10.10 16.40
C ASN A 78 -24.23 9.94 14.87
N GLU A 79 -23.17 10.19 14.09
CA GLU A 79 -23.19 9.95 12.64
C GLU A 79 -23.09 8.46 12.31
N ILE A 80 -22.26 7.70 13.01
CA ILE A 80 -22.14 6.25 12.81
C ILE A 80 -23.44 5.53 13.15
N GLU A 81 -24.12 5.91 14.23
CA GLU A 81 -25.39 5.30 14.62
C GLU A 81 -26.53 5.52 13.62
N LYS A 82 -26.41 6.52 12.73
CA LYS A 82 -27.39 6.80 11.67
C LYS A 82 -27.12 6.04 10.37
N TRP A 83 -25.99 5.34 10.27
CA TRP A 83 -25.54 4.61 9.10
C TRP A 83 -26.00 3.14 9.15
#